data_AF-A0A0F9MNH1-F1
#
_entry.id   AF-A0A0F9MNH1-F1
#
_cell.length_a   1.000
_cell.length_b   1.000
_cell.length_c   1.000
_cell.angle_alpha   90.00
_cell.angle_beta   90.00
_cell.angle_gamma   90.00
#
_symmetry.space_group_name_H-M   'P 1'
#
loop_
_entity.id
_entity.type
_entity.pdbx_description
1 polymer ?
#
loop_
_entity_poly.entity_id
_entity_poly.type
_entity_poly.pdbx_seq_one_letter_code
_entity_poly.pdbx_strand_id
1 'polypeptide(L)'
;MGEPEDTQDNTSEQEKETSKLIKAAEQKGKSDGLAEAGRLRAENEKLVTSSKKLTTRIDTILRERDEVELETHKDNPEQLSAIRERQARRTVESNLESMTGERDGLKESIREGDEAKALLKKEETAKEVATRLEVDSKQLIKLAKFSDGSTESIEDIAKGLPKVNPGGDLNPDSNISSGGSQTEEKIRENYRNNPTNPAFKAAYIEWRRSKGI
;
A
#
# COMPACT_ATOMS: atom_id res chain seq x y z
N MET A 1 62.29 -2.54 7.70
CA MET A 1 61.22 -1.69 8.23
C MET A 1 60.41 -1.22 7.05
N GLY A 2 59.17 -1.69 6.95
CA GLY A 2 58.19 -1.25 5.95
C GLY A 2 56.83 -1.52 6.58
N GLU A 3 56.24 -0.48 7.15
CA GLU A 3 54.92 -0.51 7.76
C GLU A 3 53.86 -0.73 6.65
N PRO A 4 52.81 -1.54 6.88
CA PRO A 4 51.64 -1.54 6.01
C PRO A 4 50.67 -0.43 6.43
N GLU A 5 50.32 0.43 5.46
CA GLU A 5 49.29 1.46 5.58
C GLU A 5 47.89 0.86 5.80
N ASP A 6 47.17 1.45 6.77
CA ASP A 6 45.75 1.26 7.04
C ASP A 6 44.89 1.59 5.81
N THR A 7 44.29 0.58 5.17
CA THR A 7 43.30 0.77 4.09
C THR A 7 41.98 0.05 4.35
N GLN A 8 41.47 0.04 5.59
CA GLN A 8 40.22 -0.70 5.91
C GLN A 8 38.97 0.13 6.26
N ASP A 9 39.04 1.46 6.39
CA ASP A 9 37.85 2.22 6.87
C ASP A 9 37.02 2.92 5.79
N ASN A 10 37.51 3.09 4.56
CA ASN A 10 36.81 3.89 3.53
C ASN A 10 35.65 3.16 2.81
N THR A 11 35.60 1.83 2.82
CA THR A 11 34.64 1.06 2.02
C THR A 11 33.23 1.07 2.63
N SER A 12 33.13 1.10 3.96
CA SER A 12 31.88 1.06 4.73
C SER A 12 31.07 2.37 4.62
N GLU A 13 31.74 3.52 4.53
CA GLU A 13 31.07 4.82 4.38
C GLU A 13 30.58 5.04 2.95
N GLN A 14 31.38 4.65 1.94
CA GLN A 14 30.98 4.70 0.54
C GLN A 14 29.74 3.83 0.23
N GLU A 15 29.62 2.63 0.81
CA GLU A 15 28.44 1.77 0.65
C GLU A 15 27.18 2.37 1.30
N LYS A 16 27.32 3.04 2.45
CA LYS A 16 26.21 3.73 3.11
C LYS A 16 25.75 4.96 2.33
N GLU A 17 26.68 5.68 1.72
CA GLU A 17 26.39 6.88 0.92
C GLU A 17 25.75 6.52 -0.43
N THR A 18 26.25 5.48 -1.11
CA THR A 18 25.62 4.93 -2.33
C THR A 18 24.22 4.37 -2.05
N SER A 19 24.00 3.67 -0.94
CA SER A 19 22.66 3.21 -0.54
C SER A 19 21.68 4.37 -0.30
N LYS A 20 22.14 5.46 0.34
CA LYS A 20 21.32 6.68 0.53
C LYS A 20 20.99 7.35 -0.80
N LEU A 21 21.95 7.45 -1.71
CA LEU A 21 21.74 8.01 -3.05
C LEU A 21 20.74 7.19 -3.87
N ILE A 22 20.83 5.85 -3.81
CA ILE A 22 19.87 4.96 -4.49
C ILE A 22 18.46 5.16 -3.92
N LYS A 23 18.30 5.19 -2.59
CA LYS A 23 16.99 5.43 -1.96
C LYS A 23 16.41 6.80 -2.31
N ALA A 24 17.25 7.84 -2.37
CA ALA A 24 16.82 9.18 -2.78
C ALA A 24 16.41 9.22 -4.26
N ALA A 25 17.15 8.54 -5.14
CA ALA A 25 16.80 8.40 -6.56
C ALA A 25 15.50 7.61 -6.75
N GLU A 26 15.28 6.53 -6.00
CA GLU A 26 14.03 5.77 -6.00
C GLU A 26 12.83 6.61 -5.52
N GLN A 27 13.00 7.36 -4.42
CA GLN A 27 11.95 8.24 -3.91
C GLN A 27 11.62 9.36 -4.90
N LYS A 28 12.64 9.95 -5.52
CA LYS A 28 12.46 10.96 -6.57
C LYS A 28 11.74 10.36 -7.78
N GLY A 29 12.16 9.19 -8.27
CA GLY A 29 11.48 8.50 -9.36
C GLY A 29 10.03 8.16 -9.05
N LYS A 30 9.73 7.72 -7.81
CA LYS A 30 8.35 7.50 -7.34
C LYS A 30 7.53 8.80 -7.32
N SER A 31 8.13 9.88 -6.82
CA SER A 31 7.48 11.21 -6.76
C SER A 31 7.20 11.77 -8.15
N ASP A 32 8.19 11.71 -9.05
CA ASP A 32 8.07 12.20 -10.42
C ASP A 32 7.04 11.37 -11.20
N GLY A 33 7.05 10.04 -11.03
CA GLY A 33 6.04 9.15 -11.62
C GLY A 33 4.62 9.39 -11.09
N LEU A 34 4.45 9.71 -9.80
CA LEU A 34 3.15 10.10 -9.24
C LEU A 34 2.68 11.44 -9.80
N ALA A 35 3.58 12.42 -9.96
CA ALA A 35 3.25 13.71 -10.55
C ALA A 35 2.85 13.57 -12.03
N GLU A 36 3.53 12.72 -12.78
CA GLU A 36 3.18 12.40 -14.17
C GLU A 36 1.84 11.66 -14.26
N ALA A 37 1.60 10.66 -13.42
CA ALA A 37 0.31 9.98 -13.35
C ALA A 37 -0.83 10.96 -13.02
N GLY A 38 -0.59 11.94 -12.13
CA GLY A 38 -1.54 13.01 -11.83
C GLY A 38 -1.86 13.88 -13.06
N ARG A 39 -0.84 14.26 -13.83
CA ARG A 39 -1.01 15.01 -15.08
C ARG A 39 -1.81 14.22 -16.12
N LEU A 40 -1.45 12.96 -16.33
CA LEU A 40 -2.14 12.08 -17.27
C LEU A 40 -3.61 11.83 -16.88
N ARG A 41 -3.93 11.73 -15.58
CA ARG A 41 -5.31 11.68 -15.11
C ARG A 41 -6.08 12.95 -15.44
N ALA A 42 -5.51 14.12 -15.14
CA ALA A 42 -6.15 15.40 -15.42
C ALA A 42 -6.37 15.62 -16.94
N GLU A 43 -5.43 15.19 -17.78
CA GLU A 43 -5.58 15.22 -19.23
C GLU A 43 -6.67 14.25 -19.72
N ASN A 44 -6.69 13.02 -19.21
CA ASN A 44 -7.74 12.06 -19.52
C ASN A 44 -9.13 12.57 -19.11
N GLU A 45 -9.28 13.19 -17.93
CA GLU A 45 -10.54 13.79 -17.51
C GLU A 45 -11.02 14.89 -18.48
N LYS A 46 -10.09 15.73 -18.97
CA LYS A 46 -10.40 16.74 -20.01
C LYS A 46 -10.83 16.08 -21.31
N LEU A 47 -10.15 15.02 -21.74
CA LEU A 47 -10.53 14.28 -22.95
C LEU A 47 -11.90 13.64 -22.79
N VAL A 48 -12.18 12.96 -21.67
CA VAL A 48 -13.48 12.36 -21.38
C VAL A 48 -14.59 13.42 -21.36
N THR A 49 -14.38 14.57 -20.73
CA THR A 49 -15.39 15.64 -20.69
C THR A 49 -15.62 16.26 -22.08
N SER A 50 -14.56 16.47 -22.87
CA SER A 50 -14.69 16.92 -24.26
C SER A 50 -15.43 15.91 -25.13
N SER A 51 -15.12 14.62 -24.98
CA SER A 51 -15.80 13.54 -25.70
C SER A 51 -17.29 13.50 -25.35
N LYS A 52 -17.65 13.58 -24.07
CA LYS A 52 -19.06 13.65 -23.63
C LYS A 52 -19.80 14.82 -24.28
N LYS A 53 -19.19 16.01 -24.32
CA LYS A 53 -19.79 17.19 -24.98
C LYS A 53 -19.98 16.97 -26.48
N LEU A 54 -19.02 16.34 -27.15
CA LEU A 54 -19.13 16.02 -28.58
C LEU A 54 -20.25 15.01 -28.84
N THR A 55 -20.36 13.96 -28.02
CA THR A 55 -21.45 12.98 -28.11
C THR A 55 -22.80 13.67 -27.95
N THR A 56 -22.99 14.49 -26.91
CA THR A 56 -24.25 15.24 -26.72
C THR A 56 -24.57 16.14 -27.91
N ARG A 57 -23.57 16.80 -28.50
CA ARG A 57 -23.76 17.65 -29.68
C ARG A 57 -24.19 16.82 -30.90
N ILE A 58 -23.58 15.65 -31.10
CA ILE A 58 -23.96 14.72 -32.17
C ILE A 58 -25.40 14.25 -31.99
N ASP A 59 -25.80 13.87 -30.77
CA ASP A 59 -27.17 13.43 -30.47
C ASP A 59 -28.21 14.52 -30.78
N THR A 60 -27.89 15.77 -30.44
CA THR A 60 -28.74 16.92 -30.78
C THR A 60 -28.85 17.09 -32.30
N ILE A 61 -27.74 17.07 -33.02
CA ILE A 61 -27.73 17.20 -34.49
C ILE A 61 -28.53 16.08 -35.16
N LEU A 62 -28.41 14.84 -34.66
CA LEU A 62 -29.17 13.70 -35.17
C LEU A 62 -30.67 13.88 -34.94
N ARG A 63 -31.08 14.35 -33.75
CA ARG A 63 -32.48 14.64 -33.44
C ARG A 63 -33.04 15.74 -34.34
N GLU A 64 -32.33 16.86 -34.47
CA GLU A 64 -32.74 17.99 -35.33
C GLU A 64 -32.88 17.54 -36.79
N ARG A 65 -31.94 16.73 -37.29
CA ARG A 65 -32.03 16.15 -38.63
C ARG A 65 -33.26 15.27 -38.79
N ASP A 66 -33.50 14.39 -37.83
CA ASP A 66 -34.63 13.45 -37.84
C ASP A 66 -35.98 14.21 -37.80
N GLU A 67 -36.07 15.32 -37.07
CA GLU A 67 -37.24 16.22 -37.05
C GLU A 67 -37.45 16.94 -38.38
N VAL A 68 -36.38 17.50 -38.96
CA VAL A 68 -36.44 18.17 -40.28
C VAL A 68 -36.87 17.20 -41.38
N GLU A 69 -36.40 15.95 -41.34
CA GLU A 69 -36.78 14.95 -42.33
C GLU A 69 -38.27 14.56 -42.22
N LEU A 70 -38.81 14.47 -41.00
CA LEU A 70 -40.24 14.25 -40.79
C LEU A 70 -41.09 15.43 -41.29
N GLU A 71 -40.67 16.67 -41.01
CA GLU A 71 -41.38 17.87 -41.45
C GLU A 71 -41.34 18.03 -42.98
N THR A 72 -40.20 17.75 -43.60
CA THR A 72 -40.01 17.84 -45.07
C THR A 72 -40.91 16.85 -45.82
N HIS A 73 -41.14 15.67 -45.25
CA HIS A 73 -41.90 14.60 -45.88
C HIS A 73 -43.32 14.44 -45.30
N LYS A 74 -43.82 15.42 -44.53
CA LYS A 74 -45.08 15.30 -43.78
C LYS A 74 -46.32 14.99 -44.65
N ASP A 75 -46.30 15.44 -45.90
CA ASP A 75 -47.41 15.27 -46.84
C ASP A 75 -47.26 13.99 -47.70
N ASN A 76 -46.18 13.22 -47.50
CA ASN A 76 -45.92 11.96 -48.20
C ASN A 76 -45.96 10.77 -47.23
N PRO A 77 -47.09 10.06 -47.11
CA PRO A 77 -47.28 9.01 -46.11
C PRO A 77 -46.38 7.79 -46.33
N GLU A 78 -46.06 7.44 -47.59
CA GLU A 78 -45.15 6.32 -47.90
C GLU A 78 -43.71 6.65 -47.44
N GLN A 79 -43.24 7.87 -47.70
CA GLN A 79 -41.93 8.32 -47.25
C GLN A 79 -41.85 8.44 -45.73
N LEU A 80 -42.89 8.98 -45.08
CA LEU A 80 -42.97 9.06 -43.62
C LEU A 80 -42.86 7.68 -42.96
N SER A 81 -43.54 6.67 -43.51
CA SER A 81 -43.48 5.31 -42.99
C SER A 81 -42.05 4.77 -43.04
N ALA A 82 -41.37 4.91 -44.19
CA ALA A 82 -39.99 4.47 -44.36
C ALA A 82 -39.00 5.21 -43.44
N ILE A 83 -39.19 6.54 -43.25
CA ILE A 83 -38.36 7.35 -42.35
C ILE A 83 -38.53 6.88 -40.89
N ARG A 84 -39.78 6.68 -40.44
CA ARG A 84 -40.08 6.21 -39.09
C ARG A 84 -39.54 4.80 -38.83
N GLU A 85 -39.67 3.89 -39.80
CA GLU A 85 -39.10 2.55 -39.67
C GLU A 85 -37.58 2.62 -39.52
N ARG A 86 -36.91 3.42 -40.35
CA ARG A 86 -35.46 3.61 -40.28
C ARG A 86 -35.02 4.23 -38.96
N GLN A 87 -35.74 5.22 -38.44
CA GLN A 87 -35.48 5.82 -37.11
C GLN A 87 -35.67 4.78 -36.01
N ALA A 88 -36.74 3.97 -36.06
CA ALA A 88 -36.97 2.90 -35.09
C ALA A 88 -35.84 1.86 -35.11
N ARG A 89 -35.36 1.45 -36.29
CA ARG A 89 -34.20 0.55 -36.43
C ARG A 89 -32.94 1.12 -35.76
N ARG A 90 -32.60 2.39 -36.02
CA ARG A 90 -31.46 3.05 -35.37
C ARG A 90 -31.59 3.06 -33.84
N THR A 91 -32.78 3.36 -33.32
CA THR A 91 -33.02 3.35 -31.87
C THR A 91 -32.85 1.96 -31.28
N VAL A 92 -33.34 0.91 -31.96
CA VAL A 92 -33.16 -0.48 -31.52
C VAL A 92 -31.69 -0.89 -31.55
N GLU A 93 -30.95 -0.53 -32.60
CA GLU A 93 -29.51 -0.78 -32.71
C GLU A 93 -28.72 -0.09 -31.59
N SER A 94 -29.01 1.19 -31.32
CA SER A 94 -28.39 1.95 -30.23
C SER A 94 -28.69 1.36 -28.86
N ASN A 95 -29.94 0.94 -28.61
CA ASN A 95 -30.31 0.25 -27.37
C ASN A 95 -29.56 -1.09 -27.22
N LEU A 96 -29.43 -1.86 -28.30
CA LEU A 96 -28.72 -3.13 -28.30
C LEU A 96 -27.23 -2.93 -28.00
N GLU A 97 -26.60 -1.90 -28.56
CA GLU A 97 -25.22 -1.54 -28.25
C GLU A 97 -25.05 -1.14 -26.78
N SER A 98 -25.96 -0.31 -26.25
CA SER A 98 -25.97 0.06 -24.82
C SER A 98 -26.08 -1.16 -23.91
N MET A 99 -27.06 -2.05 -24.17
CA MET A 99 -27.27 -3.27 -23.39
C MET A 99 -26.07 -4.23 -23.50
N THR A 100 -25.43 -4.29 -24.66
CA THR A 100 -24.22 -5.11 -24.86
C THR A 100 -23.07 -4.56 -24.03
N GLY A 101 -22.86 -3.24 -24.04
CA GLY A 101 -21.85 -2.58 -23.22
C GLY A 101 -22.09 -2.77 -21.72
N GLU A 102 -23.32 -2.60 -21.25
CA GLU A 102 -23.69 -2.86 -19.84
C GLU A 102 -23.44 -4.32 -19.44
N ARG A 103 -23.86 -5.27 -20.27
CA ARG A 103 -23.62 -6.70 -20.04
C ARG A 103 -22.13 -7.00 -19.93
N ASP A 104 -21.32 -6.45 -20.83
CA ASP A 104 -19.88 -6.73 -20.84
C ASP A 104 -19.18 -6.06 -19.66
N GLY A 105 -19.61 -4.86 -19.25
CA GLY A 105 -19.17 -4.22 -18.01
C GLY A 105 -19.53 -5.02 -16.76
N LEU A 106 -20.75 -5.59 -16.69
CA LEU A 106 -21.16 -6.46 -15.59
C LEU A 106 -20.36 -7.77 -15.55
N LYS A 107 -20.06 -8.37 -16.71
CA LYS A 107 -19.21 -9.56 -16.78
C LYS A 107 -17.81 -9.29 -16.24
N GLU A 108 -17.22 -8.14 -16.57
CA GLU A 108 -15.92 -7.76 -16.05
C GLU A 108 -15.97 -7.55 -14.52
N SER A 109 -17.00 -6.86 -14.02
CA SER A 109 -17.17 -6.68 -12.57
C SER A 109 -17.33 -8.01 -11.82
N ILE A 110 -18.04 -8.98 -12.40
CA ILE A 110 -18.16 -10.33 -11.85
C ILE A 110 -16.78 -11.01 -11.83
N ARG A 111 -16.01 -10.91 -12.93
CA ARG A 111 -14.67 -11.48 -13.03
C ARG A 111 -13.73 -10.90 -11.96
N GLU A 112 -13.68 -9.58 -11.85
CA GLU A 112 -12.90 -8.88 -10.81
C GLU A 112 -13.33 -9.30 -9.40
N GLY A 113 -14.63 -9.41 -9.16
CA GLY A 113 -15.19 -9.85 -7.89
C GLY A 113 -14.82 -11.30 -7.55
N ASP A 114 -14.82 -12.20 -8.52
CA ASP A 114 -14.44 -13.60 -8.32
C ASP A 114 -12.93 -13.77 -8.14
N GLU A 115 -12.11 -12.99 -8.84
CA GLU A 115 -10.66 -12.91 -8.60
C GLU A 115 -10.36 -12.41 -7.18
N ALA A 116 -11.06 -11.37 -6.72
CA ALA A 116 -10.92 -10.86 -5.35
C ALA A 116 -11.31 -11.90 -4.30
N LYS A 117 -12.42 -12.63 -4.49
CA LYS A 117 -12.82 -13.74 -3.60
C LYS A 117 -11.78 -14.85 -3.59
N ALA A 118 -11.23 -15.21 -4.75
CA ALA A 118 -10.19 -16.23 -4.84
C ALA A 118 -8.95 -15.81 -4.05
N LEU A 119 -8.51 -14.55 -4.17
CA LEU A 119 -7.40 -14.01 -3.38
C LEU A 119 -7.69 -14.04 -1.88
N LEU A 120 -8.88 -13.61 -1.45
CA LEU A 120 -9.26 -13.68 -0.03
C LEU A 120 -9.22 -15.09 0.52
N LYS A 121 -9.76 -16.07 -0.23
CA LYS A 121 -9.69 -17.48 0.15
C LYS A 121 -8.23 -17.96 0.28
N LYS A 122 -7.35 -17.58 -0.65
CA LYS A 122 -5.92 -17.89 -0.55
C LYS A 122 -5.29 -17.28 0.70
N GLU A 123 -5.63 -16.05 1.03
CA GLU A 123 -5.14 -15.39 2.26
C GLU A 123 -5.64 -16.08 3.53
N GLU A 124 -6.91 -16.51 3.57
CA GLU A 124 -7.48 -17.26 4.68
C GLU A 124 -6.78 -18.61 4.86
N THR A 125 -6.61 -19.38 3.79
CA THR A 125 -5.88 -20.65 3.82
C THR A 125 -4.43 -20.44 4.26
N ALA A 126 -3.75 -19.39 3.78
CA ALA A 126 -2.40 -19.05 4.22
C ALA A 126 -2.34 -18.69 5.71
N LYS A 127 -3.33 -17.98 6.27
CA LYS A 127 -3.39 -17.69 7.71
C LYS A 127 -3.59 -18.95 8.54
N GLU A 128 -4.47 -19.84 8.10
CA GLU A 128 -4.72 -21.12 8.78
C GLU A 128 -3.46 -22.00 8.79
N VAL A 129 -2.81 -22.16 7.63
CA VAL A 129 -1.54 -22.90 7.49
C VAL A 129 -0.44 -22.26 8.33
N ALA A 130 -0.31 -20.92 8.31
CA ALA A 130 0.67 -20.20 9.10
C ALA A 130 0.50 -20.46 10.60
N THR A 131 -0.74 -20.46 11.08
CA THR A 131 -1.06 -20.72 12.49
C THR A 131 -0.75 -22.17 12.86
N ARG A 132 -1.10 -23.13 12.00
CA ARG A 132 -0.86 -24.57 12.25
C ARG A 132 0.63 -24.95 12.20
N LEU A 133 1.41 -24.32 11.33
CA LEU A 133 2.84 -24.60 11.16
C LEU A 133 3.76 -23.64 11.93
N GLU A 134 3.17 -22.69 12.67
CA GLU A 134 3.87 -21.68 13.46
C GLU A 134 4.87 -20.87 12.61
N VAL A 135 4.46 -20.42 11.43
CA VAL A 135 5.29 -19.59 10.53
C VAL A 135 4.73 -18.18 10.39
N ASP A 136 5.54 -17.22 9.92
CA ASP A 136 5.07 -15.83 9.79
C ASP A 136 3.95 -15.71 8.75
N SER A 137 2.75 -15.38 9.22
CA SER A 137 1.55 -15.20 8.40
C SER A 137 1.75 -14.18 7.28
N LYS A 138 2.47 -13.07 7.52
CA LYS A 138 2.63 -12.01 6.52
C LYS A 138 3.53 -12.47 5.37
N GLN A 139 4.64 -13.12 5.72
CA GLN A 139 5.55 -13.68 4.73
C GLN A 139 4.88 -14.82 3.95
N LEU A 140 4.13 -15.71 4.61
CA LEU A 140 3.43 -16.80 3.93
C LEU A 140 2.33 -16.29 2.98
N ILE A 141 1.52 -15.30 3.40
CA ILE A 141 0.51 -14.68 2.52
C ILE A 141 1.18 -14.07 1.28
N LYS A 142 2.33 -13.39 1.43
CA LYS A 142 3.05 -12.79 0.30
C LYS A 142 3.52 -13.85 -0.71
N LEU A 143 4.01 -15.00 -0.23
CA LEU A 143 4.47 -16.09 -1.08
C LEU A 143 3.31 -16.89 -1.69
N ALA A 144 2.22 -17.07 -0.95
CA ALA A 144 1.01 -17.75 -1.40
C ALA A 144 0.31 -17.04 -2.58
N LYS A 145 0.62 -15.76 -2.83
CA LYS A 145 0.16 -15.05 -4.03
C LYS A 145 0.62 -15.72 -5.33
N PHE A 146 1.75 -16.42 -5.30
CA PHE A 146 2.33 -17.11 -6.45
C PHE A 146 1.95 -18.60 -6.51
N SER A 147 1.14 -19.09 -5.58
CA SER A 147 0.64 -20.47 -5.59
C SER A 147 -0.73 -20.58 -6.25
N ASP A 148 -1.12 -21.81 -6.55
CA ASP A 148 -2.47 -22.14 -7.01
C ASP A 148 -3.55 -21.88 -5.94
N GLY A 149 -3.14 -21.68 -4.68
CA GLY A 149 -4.03 -21.45 -3.55
C GLY A 149 -4.51 -22.73 -2.86
N SER A 150 -4.05 -23.89 -3.30
CA SER A 150 -4.32 -25.17 -2.62
C SER A 150 -3.66 -25.19 -1.25
N THR A 151 -4.27 -25.93 -0.32
CA THR A 151 -3.72 -26.17 1.01
C THR A 151 -2.34 -26.79 0.94
N GLU A 152 -2.15 -27.75 0.04
CA GLU A 152 -0.91 -28.50 -0.17
C GLU A 152 0.22 -27.57 -0.64
N SER A 153 -0.04 -26.74 -1.66
CA SER A 153 0.97 -25.81 -2.17
C SER A 153 1.34 -24.75 -1.13
N ILE A 154 0.38 -24.26 -0.35
CA ILE A 154 0.64 -23.29 0.72
C ILE A 154 1.42 -23.95 1.86
N GLU A 155 1.11 -25.20 2.22
CA GLU A 155 1.88 -25.98 3.19
C GLU A 155 3.32 -26.23 2.73
N ASP A 156 3.54 -26.56 1.46
CA ASP A 156 4.87 -26.77 0.91
C ASP A 156 5.73 -25.51 0.94
N ILE A 157 5.13 -24.35 0.65
CA ILE A 157 5.78 -23.04 0.84
C ILE A 157 6.09 -22.81 2.33
N ALA A 158 5.14 -23.11 3.22
CA ALA A 158 5.30 -22.89 4.66
C ALA A 158 6.40 -23.77 5.28
N LYS A 159 6.61 -25.00 4.80
CA LYS A 159 7.72 -25.87 5.24
C LYS A 159 9.09 -25.26 5.01
N GLY A 160 9.24 -24.41 3.99
CA GLY A 160 10.47 -23.68 3.69
C GLY A 160 10.68 -22.41 4.52
N LEU A 161 9.70 -21.99 5.31
CA LEU A 161 9.78 -20.78 6.13
C LEU A 161 10.32 -21.06 7.53
N PRO A 162 11.07 -20.11 8.12
CA PRO A 162 11.49 -20.23 9.51
C PRO A 162 10.25 -20.20 10.42
N LYS A 163 10.26 -21.09 11.42
CA LYS A 163 9.24 -21.06 12.47
C LYS A 163 9.36 -19.79 13.30
N VAL A 164 8.22 -19.21 13.62
CA VAL A 164 8.08 -18.14 14.61
C VAL A 164 8.33 -18.77 15.97
N ASN A 165 9.58 -18.82 16.40
CA ASN A 165 9.91 -19.24 17.76
C ASN A 165 9.08 -18.40 18.74
N PRO A 166 8.20 -19.01 19.58
CA PRO A 166 7.47 -18.26 20.59
C PRO A 166 8.34 -17.87 21.81
N GLY A 167 9.67 -18.00 21.73
CA GLY A 167 10.56 -17.88 22.89
C GLY A 167 11.99 -17.50 22.53
N GLY A 168 12.18 -16.51 21.66
CA GLY A 168 13.38 -15.70 21.76
C GLY A 168 13.13 -14.66 22.84
N ASP A 169 13.33 -15.01 24.11
CA ASP A 169 13.65 -13.98 25.10
C ASP A 169 14.80 -13.19 24.49
N LEU A 170 14.51 -11.96 24.07
CA LEU A 170 15.55 -10.96 23.95
C LEU A 170 16.09 -10.87 25.37
N ASN A 171 17.17 -11.60 25.69
CA ASN A 171 18.01 -11.22 26.79
C ASN A 171 18.35 -9.76 26.52
N PRO A 172 17.83 -8.79 27.30
CA PRO A 172 18.25 -7.43 27.13
C PRO A 172 19.74 -7.45 27.43
N ASP A 173 20.54 -7.28 26.37
CA ASP A 173 21.98 -7.14 26.50
C ASP A 173 22.22 -6.05 27.54
N SER A 174 22.78 -6.52 28.63
CA SER A 174 23.12 -5.80 29.83
C SER A 174 24.03 -4.62 29.48
N ASN A 175 23.45 -3.43 29.28
CA ASN A 175 24.10 -2.16 29.64
C ASN A 175 23.23 -0.91 29.62
N ILE A 176 21.91 -1.01 29.81
CA ILE A 176 21.10 0.16 30.15
C ILE A 176 20.69 0.04 31.61
N SER A 177 21.53 0.64 32.46
CA SER A 177 21.19 1.06 33.82
C SER A 177 19.92 1.92 33.73
N SER A 178 18.77 1.30 33.97
CA SER A 178 17.56 2.01 34.36
C SER A 178 17.89 2.78 35.62
N GLY A 179 17.85 4.10 35.51
CA GLY A 179 18.23 5.01 36.56
C GLY A 179 17.36 4.85 37.81
N GLY A 180 17.94 5.22 38.96
CA GLY A 180 17.14 5.68 40.09
C GLY A 180 17.50 5.16 41.47
N SER A 181 18.75 4.78 41.76
CA SER A 181 19.24 4.82 43.15
C SER A 181 20.77 4.79 43.14
N GLN A 182 21.41 5.83 43.69
CA GLN A 182 22.81 5.68 44.08
C GLN A 182 22.86 4.57 45.13
N THR A 183 23.73 3.58 44.93
CA THR A 183 23.93 2.52 45.92
C THR A 183 24.34 3.13 47.26
N GLU A 184 23.96 2.50 48.36
CA GLU A 184 24.19 3.03 49.70
C GLU A 184 25.68 3.27 49.98
N GLU A 185 26.56 2.40 49.47
CA GLU A 185 28.01 2.62 49.57
C GLU A 185 28.43 3.92 48.91
N LYS A 186 27.88 4.23 47.74
CA LYS A 186 28.23 5.41 46.95
C LYS A 186 27.76 6.70 47.62
N ILE A 187 26.62 6.68 48.31
CA ILE A 187 26.14 7.83 49.11
C ILE A 187 27.09 8.10 50.29
N ARG A 188 27.54 7.05 50.99
CA ARG A 188 28.49 7.18 52.11
C ARG A 188 29.86 7.64 51.64
N GLU A 189 30.34 7.10 50.52
CA GLU A 189 31.64 7.43 49.94
C GLU A 189 31.68 8.87 49.40
N ASN A 190 30.63 9.31 48.71
CA ASN A 190 30.50 10.69 48.23
C ASN A 190 30.51 11.71 49.38
N TYR A 191 29.81 11.40 50.49
CA TYR A 191 29.83 12.26 51.69
C TYR A 191 31.19 12.24 52.40
N ARG A 192 31.85 11.09 52.51
CA ARG A 192 33.19 10.99 53.12
C ARG A 192 34.23 11.77 52.32
N ASN A 193 34.17 11.69 51.00
CA ASN A 193 35.16 12.32 50.12
C ASN A 193 34.92 13.83 49.95
N ASN A 194 33.66 14.30 50.01
CA ASN A 194 33.30 15.71 49.85
C ASN A 194 32.14 16.14 50.77
N PRO A 195 32.37 16.27 52.09
CA PRO A 195 31.31 16.56 53.07
C PRO A 195 30.75 17.98 52.98
N THR A 196 31.46 18.89 52.31
CA THR A 196 31.05 20.29 52.10
C THR A 196 30.14 20.47 50.90
N ASN A 197 29.99 19.46 50.04
CA ASN A 197 29.09 19.52 48.89
C ASN A 197 27.62 19.40 49.36
N PRO A 198 26.76 20.40 49.11
CA PRO A 198 25.36 20.39 49.57
C PRO A 198 24.56 19.19 49.04
N ALA A 199 24.83 18.73 47.82
CA ALA A 199 24.10 17.64 47.18
C ALA A 199 24.41 16.28 47.85
N PHE A 200 25.68 16.01 48.15
CA PHE A 200 26.07 14.76 48.83
C PHE A 200 25.64 14.74 50.29
N LYS A 201 25.66 15.90 50.95
CA LYS A 201 25.13 16.05 52.31
C LYS A 201 23.63 15.79 52.37
N ALA A 202 22.85 16.32 51.42
CA ALA A 202 21.41 16.07 51.34
C ALA A 202 21.11 14.58 51.11
N ALA A 203 21.78 13.94 50.14
CA ALA A 203 21.61 12.52 49.85
C ALA A 203 22.00 11.62 51.04
N TYR A 204 23.06 11.96 51.78
CA TYR A 204 23.48 11.21 52.96
C TYR A 204 22.51 11.38 54.14
N ILE A 205 21.95 12.57 54.36
CA ILE A 205 20.93 12.81 55.40
C ILE A 205 19.64 12.07 55.07
N GLU A 206 19.24 12.05 53.80
CA GLU A 206 18.04 11.33 53.34
C GLU A 206 18.20 9.82 53.48
N TRP A 207 19.39 9.29 53.13
CA TRP A 207 19.75 7.89 53.40
C TRP A 207 19.75 7.55 54.90
N ARG A 208 20.27 8.43 55.75
CA ARG A 208 20.20 8.25 57.22
C ARG A 208 18.77 8.21 57.75
N ARG A 209 17.91 9.10 57.27
CA ARG A 209 16.47 9.12 57.61
C ARG A 209 15.76 7.85 57.14
N SER A 210 16.05 7.35 55.94
CA SER A 210 15.43 6.12 55.44
C SER A 210 15.89 4.86 56.19
N LYS A 211 17.05 4.91 56.86
CA LYS A 211 17.55 3.86 57.76
C LYS A 211 17.18 4.05 59.23
N GLY A 212 16.50 5.15 59.58
CA GLY A 212 16.12 5.45 60.97
C GLY A 212 17.30 5.75 61.90
N ILE A 213 18.41 6.28 61.36
CA ILE A 213 19.66 6.59 62.09
C ILE A 213 19.91 8.09 62.17
#